data_AF-A0A8J7BES6-F1
#
_entry.id   AF-A0A8J7BES6-F1
#
_cell.length_a   1.000
_cell.length_b   1.000
_cell.length_c   1.000
_cell.angle_alpha   90.00
_cell.angle_beta   90.00
_cell.angle_gamma   90.00
#
_symmetry.space_group_name_H-M   'P 1'
#
loop_
_entity.id
_entity.type
_entity.pdbx_description
1 polymer ?
#
loop_
_entity_poly.entity_id
_entity_poly.type
_entity_poly.pdbx_seq_one_letter_code
_entity_poly.pdbx_strand_id
1 'polypeptide(L)'
;MSDSEKIPEILKLIDILDGLEALIESAPNEDVEDVLEEAWLQISDTFPDDFKAATQHDAGAEGLRRYLKVKTFFENPSERSIGAAELEEYYRSYIAAEEDEEPTDFFFPE
;
A
#
# COMPACT_ATOMS: atom_id res chain seq x y z
N MET A 1 2.94 6.02 -20.07
CA MET A 1 2.53 4.60 -20.13
C MET A 1 1.27 4.51 -19.31
N SER A 2 0.23 3.88 -19.83
CA SER A 2 -1.08 3.92 -19.17
C SER A 2 -1.01 3.07 -17.90
N ASP A 3 -1.56 3.57 -16.79
CA ASP A 3 -1.53 2.87 -15.50
C ASP A 3 -2.10 1.45 -15.56
N SER A 4 -3.01 1.19 -16.51
CA SER A 4 -3.56 -0.12 -16.83
C SER A 4 -2.51 -1.19 -17.22
N GLU A 5 -1.38 -0.78 -17.82
CA GLU A 5 -0.31 -1.71 -18.23
C GLU A 5 0.48 -2.25 -17.03
N LYS A 6 0.44 -1.56 -15.88
CA LYS A 6 1.17 -1.93 -14.66
C LYS A 6 0.37 -2.85 -13.73
N ILE A 7 -0.93 -3.00 -13.95
CA ILE A 7 -1.82 -3.83 -13.11
C ILE A 7 -1.30 -5.28 -12.98
N PRO A 8 -0.91 -5.99 -14.06
CA PRO A 8 -0.42 -7.36 -13.94
C PRO A 8 0.92 -7.47 -13.18
N GLU A 9 1.73 -6.41 -13.20
CA GLU A 9 3.01 -6.36 -12.49
C GLU A 9 2.77 -6.15 -10.99
N ILE A 10 1.83 -5.26 -10.63
CA ILE A 10 1.41 -5.03 -9.24
C ILE A 10 0.79 -6.29 -8.64
N LEU A 11 0.00 -7.06 -9.40
CA LEU A 11 -0.55 -8.33 -8.91
C LEU A 11 0.54 -9.35 -8.58
N LYS A 12 1.58 -9.47 -9.42
CA LYS A 12 2.72 -10.35 -9.13
C LYS A 12 3.51 -9.88 -7.91
N LEU A 13 3.65 -8.57 -7.74
CA LEU A 13 4.30 -7.97 -6.59
C LEU A 13 3.55 -8.33 -5.29
N ILE A 14 2.21 -8.27 -5.31
CA ILE A 14 1.35 -8.70 -4.20
C ILE A 14 1.61 -10.18 -3.87
N ASP A 15 1.58 -11.07 -4.86
CA ASP A 15 1.82 -12.51 -4.63
C ASP A 15 3.20 -12.79 -4.00
N ILE A 16 4.23 -12.03 -4.39
CA ILE A 16 5.58 -12.13 -3.81
C ILE A 16 5.58 -11.66 -2.36
N LEU A 17 4.93 -10.52 -2.07
CA LEU A 17 4.86 -9.98 -0.71
C LEU A 17 4.09 -10.88 0.24
N ASP A 18 2.94 -11.44 -0.17
CA ASP A 18 2.20 -12.38 0.68
C ASP A 18 3.07 -13.58 1.05
N GLY A 19 3.80 -14.12 0.07
CA GLY A 19 4.70 -15.24 0.30
C GLY A 19 5.84 -14.87 1.26
N LEU A 20 6.38 -13.66 1.14
CA LEU A 20 7.45 -13.18 1.99
C LEU A 20 6.99 -12.88 3.41
N GLU A 21 5.86 -12.19 3.58
CA GLU A 21 5.24 -11.92 4.87
C GLU A 21 4.94 -13.23 5.62
N ALA A 22 4.41 -14.24 4.94
CA ALA A 22 4.18 -15.56 5.53
C ALA A 22 5.49 -16.28 5.93
N LEU A 23 6.57 -16.09 5.17
CA LEU A 23 7.89 -16.65 5.52
C LEU A 23 8.51 -15.94 6.72
N ILE A 24 8.35 -14.62 6.85
CA ILE A 24 8.80 -13.84 8.01
C ILE A 24 8.06 -14.34 9.26
N GLU A 25 6.73 -14.44 9.21
CA GLU A 25 5.93 -14.92 10.35
C GLU A 25 6.27 -16.35 10.81
N SER A 26 6.81 -17.17 9.90
CA SER A 26 7.16 -18.57 10.14
C SER A 26 8.67 -18.83 10.17
N ALA A 27 9.48 -17.78 10.32
CA ALA A 27 10.92 -17.88 10.29
C ALA A 27 11.44 -18.86 11.37
N PRO A 28 12.35 -19.78 11.03
CA PRO A 28 12.85 -20.78 11.97
C PRO A 28 13.85 -20.22 13.00
N ASN A 29 14.42 -19.04 12.74
CA ASN A 29 15.32 -18.29 13.63
C ASN A 29 15.48 -16.84 13.12
N GLU A 30 16.06 -16.00 13.99
CA GLU A 30 16.33 -14.58 13.76
C GLU A 30 17.21 -14.34 12.52
N ASP A 31 18.27 -15.14 12.29
CA ASP A 31 19.12 -14.98 11.10
C ASP A 31 18.35 -15.14 9.77
N VAL A 32 17.34 -16.01 9.75
CA VAL A 32 16.47 -16.20 8.57
C VAL A 32 15.43 -15.10 8.47
N GLU A 33 14.87 -14.66 9.61
CA GLU A 33 13.95 -13.52 9.68
C GLU A 33 14.60 -12.26 9.12
N ASP A 34 15.82 -11.92 9.57
CA ASP A 34 16.60 -10.76 9.11
C ASP A 34 16.80 -10.75 7.58
N VAL A 35 17.12 -11.91 6.99
CA VAL A 35 17.29 -12.04 5.54
C VAL A 35 15.98 -11.82 4.79
N LEU A 36 14.87 -12.29 5.35
CA LEU A 36 13.55 -12.12 4.76
C LEU A 36 13.05 -10.67 4.89
N GLU A 37 13.32 -10.01 6.01
CA GLU A 37 13.07 -8.57 6.20
C GLU A 37 13.91 -7.72 5.24
N GLU A 38 15.18 -8.07 5.01
CA GLU A 38 16.02 -7.38 4.02
C GLU A 38 15.45 -7.53 2.59
N ALA A 39 14.99 -8.73 2.24
CA ALA A 39 14.32 -8.97 0.97
C ALA A 39 13.02 -8.13 0.85
N TRP A 40 12.28 -7.97 1.95
CA TRP A 40 11.05 -7.19 1.99
C TRP A 40 11.35 -5.71 1.73
N LEU A 41 12.40 -5.17 2.38
CA LEU A 41 12.86 -3.79 2.15
C LEU A 41 13.24 -3.56 0.68
N GLN A 42 13.98 -4.49 0.06
CA GLN A 42 14.34 -4.38 -1.36
C GLN A 42 13.12 -4.43 -2.29
N ILE A 43 12.09 -5.20 -1.93
CA ILE A 43 10.84 -5.25 -2.69
C ILE A 43 10.05 -3.94 -2.52
N SER A 44 10.05 -3.35 -1.33
CA SER A 44 9.37 -2.08 -1.05
C SER A 44 9.86 -0.94 -1.95
N ASP A 45 11.13 -0.98 -2.39
CA ASP A 45 11.68 -0.02 -3.36
C ASP A 45 10.98 -0.06 -4.71
N THR A 46 10.36 -1.18 -5.07
CA THR A 46 9.65 -1.36 -6.35
C THR A 46 8.20 -0.87 -6.33
N PHE A 47 7.71 -0.41 -5.17
CA PHE A 47 6.31 0.02 -5.04
C PHE A 47 6.03 1.29 -5.87
N PRO A 48 4.77 1.47 -6.33
CA PRO A 48 4.35 2.71 -6.98
C PRO A 48 4.60 3.93 -6.08
N ASP A 49 5.11 5.04 -6.64
CA ASP A 49 5.43 6.24 -5.85
C ASP A 49 4.20 6.85 -5.17
N ASP A 50 3.05 6.81 -5.85
CA ASP A 50 1.76 7.24 -5.32
C ASP A 50 1.23 6.31 -4.22
N PHE A 51 1.57 5.01 -4.26
CA PHE A 51 1.32 4.09 -3.15
C PHE A 51 2.21 4.43 -1.96
N LYS A 52 3.52 4.56 -2.16
CA LYS A 52 4.48 4.91 -1.09
C LYS A 52 4.11 6.22 -0.38
N ALA A 53 3.62 7.21 -1.14
CA ALA A 53 3.15 8.47 -0.58
C ALA A 53 1.85 8.32 0.22
N ALA A 54 0.99 7.34 -0.11
CA ALA A 54 -0.31 7.14 0.51
C ALA A 54 -0.33 6.15 1.68
N THR A 55 0.66 5.24 1.77
CA THR A 55 0.68 4.16 2.76
C THR A 55 2.03 4.13 3.49
N GLN A 56 2.18 4.94 4.55
CA GLN A 56 3.34 4.84 5.44
C GLN A 56 3.23 3.65 6.42
N HIS A 57 2.03 3.30 6.88
CA HIS A 57 1.81 2.24 7.90
C HIS A 57 1.26 0.91 7.36
N ASP A 58 0.83 0.87 6.10
CA ASP A 58 0.20 -0.30 5.46
C ASP A 58 0.99 -0.72 4.20
N ALA A 59 2.33 -0.65 4.28
CA ALA A 59 3.22 -0.89 3.14
C ALA A 59 3.41 -2.40 2.84
N GLY A 60 2.35 -3.20 2.92
CA GLY A 60 2.36 -4.66 2.69
C GLY A 60 1.51 -5.11 1.51
N ALA A 61 1.38 -6.43 1.36
CA ALA A 61 0.56 -7.04 0.31
C ALA A 61 -0.89 -6.52 0.33
N GLU A 62 -1.48 -6.40 1.53
CA GLU A 62 -2.86 -5.94 1.70
C GLU A 62 -3.05 -4.46 1.33
N GLY A 63 -2.10 -3.60 1.71
CA GLY A 63 -2.10 -2.20 1.28
C GLY A 63 -2.07 -2.06 -0.23
N LEU A 64 -1.21 -2.83 -0.92
CA LEU A 64 -1.16 -2.82 -2.39
C LEU A 64 -2.46 -3.29 -3.03
N ARG A 65 -3.16 -4.26 -2.44
CA ARG A 65 -4.51 -4.67 -2.90
C ARG A 65 -5.52 -3.54 -2.79
N ARG A 66 -5.55 -2.85 -1.64
CA ARG A 66 -6.45 -1.71 -1.40
C ARG A 66 -6.16 -0.58 -2.39
N TYR A 67 -4.89 -0.24 -2.56
CA TYR A 67 -4.43 0.74 -3.54
C TYR A 67 -4.86 0.38 -4.96
N LEU A 68 -4.64 -0.87 -5.40
CA LEU A 68 -5.03 -1.32 -6.73
C LEU A 68 -6.55 -1.24 -6.94
N LYS A 69 -7.33 -1.57 -5.90
CA LYS A 69 -8.78 -1.50 -5.94
C LYS A 69 -9.28 -0.05 -6.09
N VAL A 70 -8.73 0.87 -5.31
CA VAL A 70 -9.06 2.30 -5.38
C VAL A 70 -8.65 2.90 -6.72
N LYS A 71 -7.41 2.63 -7.16
CA LYS A 71 -6.90 3.13 -8.44
C LYS A 71 -7.74 2.66 -9.61
N THR A 72 -8.09 1.37 -9.65
CA THR A 72 -8.90 0.83 -10.74
C THR A 72 -10.37 1.26 -10.70
N PHE A 73 -10.90 1.61 -9.52
CA PHE A 73 -12.19 2.30 -9.40
C PHE A 73 -12.16 3.68 -10.06
N PHE A 74 -11.15 4.51 -9.76
CA PHE A 74 -11.04 5.83 -10.36
C PHE A 74 -10.74 5.80 -11.87
N GLU A 75 -10.05 4.77 -12.35
CA GLU A 75 -9.83 4.56 -13.79
C GLU A 75 -11.11 4.18 -14.54
N ASN A 76 -11.98 3.34 -13.94
CA ASN A 76 -13.21 2.86 -14.59
C ASN A 76 -14.38 2.69 -13.59
N PRO A 77 -14.96 3.81 -13.10
CA PRO A 77 -15.96 3.77 -12.03
C PRO A 77 -17.31 3.17 -12.46
N SER A 78 -17.56 3.07 -13.77
CA SER A 78 -18.76 2.44 -14.32
C SER A 78 -18.71 0.91 -14.34
N GLU A 79 -17.50 0.32 -14.31
CA GLU A 79 -17.30 -1.14 -14.41
C GLU A 79 -16.81 -1.77 -13.11
N ARG A 80 -16.21 -0.97 -12.22
CA ARG A 80 -15.74 -1.42 -10.91
C ARG A 80 -16.46 -0.64 -9.82
N SER A 81 -17.12 -1.34 -8.90
CA SER A 81 -17.73 -0.74 -7.72
C SER A 81 -16.81 -0.90 -6.51
N ILE A 82 -16.64 0.15 -5.74
CA ILE A 82 -15.98 0.12 -4.43
C ILE A 82 -16.99 0.51 -3.35
N GLY A 83 -16.97 -0.19 -2.22
CA GLY A 83 -17.83 0.14 -1.08
C GLY A 83 -17.35 1.40 -0.35
N ALA A 84 -18.27 2.14 0.25
CA ALA A 84 -17.93 3.33 1.05
C ALA A 84 -16.97 2.99 2.21
N ALA A 85 -17.16 1.84 2.87
CA ALA A 85 -16.29 1.37 3.94
C ALA A 85 -14.85 1.06 3.46
N GLU A 86 -14.71 0.56 2.23
CA GLU A 86 -13.40 0.22 1.65
C GLU A 86 -12.62 1.48 1.24
N LEU A 87 -13.33 2.49 0.73
CA LEU A 87 -12.79 3.83 0.53
C LEU A 87 -12.38 4.48 1.85
N GLU A 88 -13.22 4.39 2.87
CA GLU A 88 -12.94 4.96 4.19
C GLU A 88 -11.71 4.31 4.83
N GLU A 89 -11.55 2.99 4.70
CA GLU A 89 -10.37 2.27 5.19
C GLU A 89 -9.08 2.72 4.49
N TYR A 90 -9.12 2.88 3.17
CA TYR A 90 -7.99 3.42 2.41
C TYR A 90 -7.61 4.85 2.86
N TYR A 91 -8.60 5.72 3.04
CA TYR A 91 -8.34 7.10 3.49
C TYR A 91 -7.97 7.18 4.97
N ARG A 92 -8.41 6.25 5.81
CA ARG A 92 -7.98 6.21 7.22
C ARG A 92 -6.49 5.92 7.33
N SER A 93 -5.97 5.01 6.50
CA SER A 93 -4.53 4.75 6.40
C SER A 93 -3.75 5.96 5.88
N TYR A 94 -4.35 6.73 4.96
CA TYR A 94 -3.77 7.98 4.44
C TYR A 94 -3.77 9.11 5.49
N ILE A 95 -4.89 9.33 6.20
CA ILE A 95 -5.03 10.38 7.21
C ILE A 95 -4.14 10.11 8.43
N ALA A 96 -4.05 8.86 8.88
CA ALA A 96 -3.14 8.49 9.97
C ALA A 96 -1.67 8.80 9.62
N ALA A 97 -1.30 8.83 8.34
CA ALA A 97 0.03 9.22 7.88
C ALA A 97 0.22 10.75 7.77
N GLU A 98 -0.85 11.54 7.61
CA GLU A 98 -0.78 13.01 7.63
C GLU A 98 -0.84 13.61 9.05
N GLU A 99 -1.45 12.93 10.03
CA GLU A 99 -1.58 13.43 11.42
C GLU A 99 -0.30 13.29 12.27
N ASP A 100 0.72 12.55 11.81
CA ASP A 100 2.05 12.49 12.44
C ASP A 100 2.99 13.62 11.96
N GLU A 101 2.58 14.44 10.99
CA GLU A 101 3.16 15.77 10.77
C GLU A 101 2.46 16.74 11.74
N GLU A 102 3.24 17.44 12.59
CA GLU A 102 2.70 18.39 13.57
C GLU A 102 1.58 19.25 12.95
N PRO A 103 0.43 19.42 13.64
CA PRO A 103 -0.72 20.11 13.08
C PRO A 103 -0.31 21.50 12.65
N THR A 104 -0.15 21.71 11.34
CA THR A 104 -0.01 23.06 10.81
C THR A 104 -1.36 23.72 11.01
N ASP A 105 -1.44 24.57 12.03
CA ASP A 105 -2.54 25.47 12.33
C ASP A 105 -3.04 26.09 11.02
N PHE A 106 -4.12 25.54 10.48
CA PHE A 106 -4.80 26.05 9.30
C PHE A 106 -5.53 27.33 9.73
N PHE A 107 -4.78 28.43 9.77
CA PHE A 107 -5.31 29.76 10.05
C PHE A 107 -6.26 30.15 8.92
N PHE A 108 -7.58 30.11 9.18
CA PHE A 108 -8.56 30.80 8.34
C PHE A 108 -8.68 32.25 8.82
N PRO A 109 -8.22 33.26 8.05
CA PRO A 109 -8.56 34.65 8.35
C PRO A 109 -10.04 34.90 7.98
N GLU A 110 -10.74 35.64 8.85
CA GLU A 110 -12.14 36.10 8.67
C GLU A 110 -12.35 36.95 7.41
#